data_AF-A0A821CSW1-F1
#
_entry.id   AF-A0A821CSW1-F1
#
_cell.length_a   1.000
_cell.length_b   1.000
_cell.length_c   1.000
_cell.angle_alpha   90.00
_cell.angle_beta   90.00
_cell.angle_gamma   90.00
#
_symmetry.space_group_name_H-M   'P 1'
#
loop_
_entity.id
_entity.type
_entity.pdbx_description
1 polymer ?
#
loop_
_entity_poly.entity_id
_entity_poly.type
_entity_poly.pdbx_seq_one_letter_code
_entity_poly.pdbx_strand_id
1 'polypeptide(L)'
;MAARRDLTLAEKVELIRKNEQNVPYRKLTGEYKISIGSVSNIVKPKVEYIENYEQNENSNKKRNLRDEFSQQLDQKVYEWFVQQR
;
A
#
# COMPACT_ATOMS: atom_id res chain seq x y z
N MET A 1 21.65 -4.48 8.12
CA MET A 1 20.33 -4.89 7.59
C MET A 1 19.94 -3.92 6.48
N ALA A 2 19.66 -4.39 5.26
CA ALA A 2 19.17 -3.51 4.20
C ALA A 2 17.83 -2.91 4.63
N ALA A 3 17.68 -1.59 4.51
CA ALA A 3 16.45 -0.90 4.84
C ALA A 3 15.29 -1.50 4.03
N ARG A 4 14.23 -1.94 4.70
CA ARG A 4 13.02 -2.42 4.01
C ARG A 4 12.37 -1.21 3.35
N ARG A 5 12.29 -1.20 2.02
CA ARG A 5 11.55 -0.19 1.28
C ARG A 5 10.06 -0.50 1.37
N ASP A 6 9.31 0.40 1.99
CA ASP A 6 7.86 0.39 1.96
C ASP A 6 7.36 1.13 0.71
N LEU A 7 6.56 0.43 -0.09
CA LEU A 7 5.89 0.98 -1.27
C LEU A 7 4.57 1.66 -0.88
N THR A 8 4.26 2.76 -1.57
CA THR A 8 2.94 3.42 -1.53
C THR A 8 1.86 2.54 -2.16
N LEU A 9 0.59 2.85 -1.89
CA LEU A 9 -0.54 2.18 -2.54
C LEU A 9 -0.47 2.32 -4.07
N ALA A 10 -0.12 3.51 -4.58
CA ALA A 10 0.07 3.75 -6.01
C ALA A 10 1.18 2.85 -6.62
N GLU A 11 2.36 2.78 -5.97
CA GLU A 11 3.45 1.93 -6.44
C GLU A 11 3.09 0.43 -6.42
N LYS A 12 2.30 -0.01 -5.43
CA LYS A 12 1.80 -1.40 -5.38
C LYS A 12 0.87 -1.71 -6.54
N VAL A 13 -0.07 -0.80 -6.85
CA VAL A 13 -0.98 -0.97 -7.99
C VAL A 13 -0.23 -0.96 -9.32
N GLU A 14 0.76 -0.09 -9.49
CA GLU A 14 1.61 -0.07 -10.69
C GLU A 14 2.40 -1.39 -10.84
N LEU A 15 2.96 -1.91 -9.76
CA LEU A 15 3.64 -3.20 -9.74
C LEU A 15 2.69 -4.34 -10.14
N ILE A 16 1.46 -4.34 -9.62
CA ILE A 16 0.43 -5.33 -9.99
C ILE A 16 0.13 -5.24 -11.49
N ARG A 17 -0.09 -4.04 -12.03
CA ARG A 17 -0.34 -3.82 -13.47
C ARG A 17 0.82 -4.33 -14.34
N LYS A 18 2.06 -4.04 -13.97
CA LYS A 18 3.25 -4.56 -14.67
C LYS A 18 3.33 -6.09 -14.61
N ASN A 19 2.98 -6.68 -13.46
CA ASN A 19 2.92 -8.13 -13.33
C ASN A 19 1.84 -8.75 -14.23
N GLU A 20 0.68 -8.12 -14.39
CA GLU A 20 -0.38 -8.55 -15.32
C GLU A 20 0.03 -8.41 -16.80
N GLN A 21 0.93 -7.48 -17.11
CA GLN A 21 1.60 -7.36 -18.42
C GLN A 21 2.73 -8.40 -18.63
N ASN A 22 2.80 -9.46 -17.80
CA ASN A 22 3.83 -10.50 -17.84
C ASN A 22 5.26 -10.02 -17.56
N VAL A 23 5.44 -8.91 -16.82
CA VAL A 23 6.78 -8.52 -16.36
C VAL A 23 7.26 -9.51 -15.29
N PRO A 24 8.43 -10.15 -15.47
CA PRO A 24 8.90 -11.17 -14.54
C PRO A 24 9.30 -10.58 -13.19
N TYR A 25 9.14 -11.36 -12.12
CA TYR A 25 9.39 -10.93 -10.74
C TYR A 25 10.80 -10.39 -10.55
N ARG A 26 11.80 -10.99 -11.22
CA ARG A 26 13.19 -10.54 -11.16
C ARG A 26 13.37 -9.09 -11.65
N LYS A 27 12.62 -8.68 -12.67
CA LYS A 27 12.64 -7.31 -13.19
C LYS A 27 11.96 -6.36 -12.19
N LEU A 28 10.82 -6.76 -11.63
CA LEU A 28 10.11 -6.01 -10.59
C LEU A 28 10.95 -5.80 -9.33
N THR A 29 11.71 -6.82 -8.88
CA THR A 29 12.58 -6.68 -7.71
C THR A 29 13.68 -5.65 -7.92
N GLY A 30 14.24 -5.55 -9.14
CA GLY A 30 15.27 -4.57 -9.46
C GLY A 30 14.72 -3.16 -9.56
N GLU A 31 13.58 -3.00 -10.23
CA GLU A 31 12.92 -1.70 -10.47
C GLU A 31 12.42 -1.08 -9.16
N TYR A 32 11.72 -1.87 -8.35
CA TYR A 32 11.17 -1.40 -7.08
C TYR A 32 12.15 -1.56 -5.91
N LYS A 33 13.34 -2.15 -6.11
CA LYS A 33 14.35 -2.40 -5.05
C LYS A 33 13.74 -3.13 -3.84
N ILE A 34 12.91 -4.14 -4.09
CA ILE A 34 12.25 -4.96 -3.07
C ILE A 34 12.61 -6.44 -3.23
N SER A 35 12.40 -7.23 -2.18
CA SER A 35 12.62 -8.67 -2.22
C SER A 35 11.58 -9.38 -3.07
N ILE A 36 11.91 -10.57 -3.59
CA ILE A 36 10.97 -11.39 -4.36
C ILE A 36 9.76 -11.83 -3.53
N GLY A 37 9.96 -12.06 -2.23
CA GLY A 37 8.86 -12.33 -1.28
C GLY A 37 7.92 -11.14 -1.14
N SER A 38 8.46 -9.91 -1.14
CA SER A 38 7.66 -8.68 -1.13
C SER A 38 6.80 -8.55 -2.39
N VAL A 39 7.36 -8.84 -3.57
CA VAL A 39 6.59 -8.88 -4.84
C VAL A 39 5.42 -9.86 -4.72
N SER A 40 5.69 -11.10 -4.28
CA SER A 40 4.66 -12.12 -4.11
C SER A 40 3.57 -11.70 -3.12
N ASN A 41 3.96 -11.11 -1.99
CA ASN A 41 3.02 -10.63 -0.97
C ASN A 41 2.17 -9.43 -1.42
N ILE A 42 2.61 -8.68 -2.44
CA ILE A 42 1.83 -7.60 -3.05
C ILE A 42 0.90 -8.15 -4.14
N VAL A 43 1.39 -9.07 -4.97
CA VAL A 43 0.63 -9.65 -6.09
C VAL A 43 -0.49 -10.58 -5.62
N LYS A 44 -0.30 -11.31 -4.50
CA LYS A 44 -1.31 -12.23 -3.96
C LYS A 44 -2.65 -11.55 -3.64
N PRO A 45 -2.70 -10.50 -2.79
CA PRO A 45 -3.94 -9.77 -2.49
C PRO A 45 -4.17 -8.62 -3.49
N LYS A 46 -3.91 -8.83 -4.79
CA LYS A 46 -3.98 -7.75 -5.79
C LYS A 46 -5.33 -7.04 -5.87
N VAL A 47 -6.42 -7.77 -5.63
CA VAL A 47 -7.79 -7.25 -5.66
C VAL A 47 -7.97 -6.14 -4.61
N GLU A 48 -7.54 -6.40 -3.37
CA GLU A 48 -7.64 -5.45 -2.25
C GLU A 48 -6.90 -4.14 -2.55
N TYR A 49 -5.69 -4.21 -3.14
CA TYR A 49 -4.93 -3.01 -3.49
C TYR A 49 -5.57 -2.19 -4.62
N ILE A 50 -6.21 -2.85 -5.59
CA ILE A 50 -6.91 -2.18 -6.69
C ILE A 50 -8.18 -1.50 -6.16
N GLU A 51 -8.99 -2.22 -5.37
CA GLU A 51 -10.21 -1.69 -4.76
C GLU A 51 -9.91 -0.47 -3.87
N ASN A 52 -8.92 -0.58 -2.99
CA ASN A 52 -8.52 0.54 -2.12
C ASN A 52 -8.09 1.78 -2.93
N TYR A 53 -7.39 1.57 -4.05
CA TYR A 53 -6.97 2.66 -4.92
C TYR A 53 -8.16 3.30 -5.66
N GLU A 54 -9.14 2.49 -6.10
CA GLU A 54 -10.37 2.97 -6.77
C GLU A 54 -11.31 3.70 -5.80
N GLN A 55 -11.36 3.29 -4.53
CA GLN A 55 -12.12 3.97 -3.47
C GLN A 55 -11.51 5.31 -3.03
N ASN A 56 -10.53 5.85 -3.77
CA ASN A 56 -9.77 7.06 -3.43
C ASN A 56 -9.11 7.00 -2.04
N GLU A 57 -8.69 5.82 -1.57
CA GLU A 57 -7.82 5.76 -0.40
C GLU A 57 -6.53 6.52 -0.72
N ASN A 58 -5.93 7.18 0.28
CA ASN A 58 -4.75 8.01 0.09
C ASN A 58 -3.63 7.23 -0.61
N SER A 59 -3.44 7.51 -1.90
CA SER A 59 -2.55 6.76 -2.79
C SER A 59 -1.07 6.87 -2.40
N ASN A 60 -0.71 7.92 -1.66
CA ASN A 60 0.63 8.15 -1.11
C ASN A 60 0.88 7.42 0.22
N LYS A 61 -0.16 6.81 0.81
CA LYS A 61 -0.05 6.05 2.05
C LYS A 61 0.75 4.77 1.82
N LYS A 62 1.75 4.54 2.67
CA LYS A 62 2.63 3.36 2.58
C LYS A 62 2.09 2.15 3.33
N ARG A 63 1.45 2.37 4.49
CA ARG A 63 0.86 1.32 5.34
C ARG A 63 -0.50 1.75 5.86
N ASN A 64 -1.41 0.79 5.90
CA ASN A 64 -2.64 0.91 6.68
C ASN A 64 -2.32 0.61 8.14
N LEU A 65 -2.82 1.46 9.04
CA LEU A 65 -2.90 1.15 10.46
C LEU A 65 -3.87 -0.02 10.58
N ARG A 66 -3.35 -1.18 10.97
CA ARG A 66 -4.12 -2.42 11.02
C ARG A 66 -4.84 -2.61 12.35
N ASP A 67 -4.44 -1.88 13.38
CA ASP A 67 -5.07 -1.98 14.68
C ASP A 67 -6.28 -1.04 14.77
N GLU A 68 -7.38 -1.61 15.23
CA GLU A 68 -8.66 -0.93 15.42
C GLU A 68 -8.53 0.27 16.36
N PHE A 69 -7.66 0.17 17.37
CA PHE A 69 -7.41 1.23 18.34
C PHE A 69 -6.87 2.49 17.68
N SER A 70 -5.83 2.39 16.85
CA SER A 70 -5.26 3.55 16.15
C SER A 70 -6.27 4.17 15.19
N GLN A 71 -7.10 3.36 14.53
CA GLN A 71 -8.18 3.87 13.67
C GLN A 71 -9.24 4.65 14.47
N GLN A 72 -9.65 4.12 15.63
CA GLN A 72 -10.58 4.81 16.53
C GLN A 72 -9.99 6.10 17.08
N LEU A 73 -8.68 6.12 17.37
CA LEU A 73 -7.98 7.30 17.86
C LEU A 73 -7.94 8.40 16.78
N ASP A 74 -7.55 8.07 15.55
CA ASP A 74 -7.56 9.02 14.43
C ASP A 74 -8.97 9.60 14.21
N GLN A 75 -10.01 8.75 14.26
CA GLN A 75 -11.40 9.19 14.12
C GLN A 75 -11.81 10.17 15.23
N LYS A 76 -11.50 9.85 16.49
CA LYS A 76 -11.84 10.74 17.64
C LYS A 76 -11.08 12.06 17.60
N VAL A 77 -9.82 12.05 17.19
CA VAL A 77 -9.01 13.27 17.03
C VAL A 77 -9.60 14.14 15.91
N TYR A 78 -9.98 13.53 14.79
CA TYR A 78 -10.65 14.24 13.69
C TYR A 78 -11.99 14.85 14.12
N GLU A 79 -12.83 14.08 14.81
CA GLU A 79 -14.12 14.56 15.34
C GLU A 79 -13.93 15.75 16.29
N TRP A 80 -12.97 15.66 17.22
CA TRP A 80 -12.63 16.76 18.12
C TRP A 80 -12.20 18.01 17.33
N PHE A 81 -11.32 17.85 16.34
CA PHE A 81 -10.85 18.98 15.52
C PHE A 81 -11.99 19.67 14.76
N VAL A 82 -12.89 18.89 14.17
CA VAL A 82 -14.07 19.42 13.44
C VAL A 82 -15.00 20.17 14.39
N GLN A 83 -15.21 19.69 15.62
CA GLN A 83 -16.06 20.35 16.61
C GLN A 83 -15.49 21.68 17.13
N GLN A 84 -14.17 21.89 17.06
CA GLN A 84 -13.51 23.13 17.50
C GLN A 84 -13.47 24.22 16.40
N ARG A 85 -13.98 23.95 15.20
CA ARG A 85 -13.94 24.84 14.05
C ARG A 85 -15.33 25.29 13.63
#